data_AF-A0A948Q044-F1
#
_entry.id   AF-A0A948Q044-F1
#
_cell.length_a   1.000
_cell.length_b   1.000
_cell.length_c   1.000
_cell.angle_alpha   90.00
_cell.angle_beta   90.00
_cell.angle_gamma   90.00
#
_symmetry.space_group_name_H-M   'P 1'
#
loop_
_entity.id
_entity.type
_entity.pdbx_description
1 polymer ?
#
loop_
_entity_poly.entity_id
_entity_poly.type
_entity_poly.pdbx_seq_one_letter_code
_entity_poly.pdbx_strand_id
1 'polypeptide(L)' 'MKERGTGYFGRLMAGLCHHCPICRFGRQNPASLIGRMLHHRVHADHCPFWKREREVYGTAKDED' A
#
# COMPACT_ATOMS: atom_id res chain seq x y z
N MET A 1 24.84 7.17 2.61
CA MET A 1 23.46 7.41 2.11
C MET A 1 23.22 6.42 1.00
N LYS A 2 22.29 5.45 1.16
CA LYS A 2 22.08 4.40 0.15
C LYS A 2 20.86 4.78 -0.68
N GLU A 3 21.12 5.38 -1.84
CA GLU A 3 20.17 5.68 -2.89
C GLU A 3 19.51 4.37 -3.34
N ARG A 4 18.39 3.98 -2.70
CA ARG A 4 17.58 2.86 -3.18
C ARG A 4 16.55 3.44 -4.15
N GLY A 5 17.03 3.84 -5.33
CA GLY A 5 16.17 4.02 -6.48
C GLY A 5 15.28 2.79 -6.57
N THR A 6 13.97 3.00 -6.68
CA THR A 6 12.99 1.91 -6.69
C THR A 6 13.20 1.09 -7.95
N GLY A 7 14.10 0.12 -7.88
CA GLY A 7 14.41 -0.79 -8.99
C GLY A 7 13.17 -1.55 -9.41
N TYR A 8 13.26 -2.26 -10.54
CA TYR A 8 12.12 -2.96 -11.16
C TYR A 8 11.30 -3.80 -10.17
N PHE A 9 11.98 -4.46 -9.22
CA PHE A 9 11.35 -5.23 -8.15
C PHE A 9 10.49 -4.40 -7.19
N GLY A 10 10.92 -3.18 -6.83
CA GLY A 10 10.15 -2.27 -5.98
C GLY A 10 8.87 -1.76 -6.65
N ARG A 11 8.91 -1.55 -7.98
CA ARG A 11 7.72 -1.18 -8.76
C ARG A 11 6.75 -2.35 -8.90
N LEU A 12 7.24 -3.57 -9.05
CA LEU A 12 6.39 -4.78 -9.04
C LEU A 12 5.71 -4.99 -7.68
N MET A 13 6.46 -4.84 -6.58
CA MET A 13 5.92 -4.93 -5.23
C MET A 13 4.85 -3.84 -4.98
N ALA A 14 5.12 -2.61 -5.41
CA ALA A 14 4.15 -1.51 -5.35
C ALA A 14 2.89 -1.82 -6.17
N GLY A 15 3.06 -2.30 -7.41
CA GLY A 15 1.95 -2.65 -8.30
C GLY A 15 1.11 -3.81 -7.77
N LEU A 16 1.73 -4.77 -7.07
CA LEU A 16 1.01 -5.88 -6.44
C LEU A 16 0.01 -5.38 -5.40
N CYS A 17 0.39 -4.42 -4.56
CA CYS A 17 -0.51 -3.83 -3.56
C CYS A 17 -1.55 -2.91 -4.21
N HIS A 18 -1.12 -2.12 -5.20
CA HIS A 18 -1.98 -1.20 -5.94
C HIS A 18 -3.12 -1.91 -6.69
N HIS A 19 -2.81 -3.03 -7.33
CA HIS A 19 -3.78 -3.82 -8.10
C HIS A 19 -4.37 -5.01 -7.32
N CYS A 20 -4.00 -5.21 -6.05
CA CYS A 20 -4.57 -6.29 -5.25
C CYS A 20 -6.06 -6.04 -4.98
N PRO A 21 -6.96 -6.96 -5.38
CA PRO A 21 -8.39 -6.78 -5.18
C PRO A 21 -8.77 -6.67 -3.70
N ILE A 22 -8.04 -7.35 -2.81
CA ILE A 22 -8.25 -7.29 -1.36
C ILE A 22 -7.85 -5.92 -0.80
N CYS A 23 -6.70 -5.39 -1.21
CA CYS A 23 -6.23 -4.07 -0.77
C CYS A 23 -7.12 -2.96 -1.34
N ARG A 24 -7.56 -3.09 -2.60
CA ARG A 24 -8.54 -2.18 -3.22
C ARG A 24 -9.89 -2.23 -2.50
N PHE A 25 -10.40 -3.43 -2.21
CA PHE A 25 -11.66 -3.59 -1.49
C PHE A 25 -11.58 -3.01 -0.07
N GLY A 26 -10.48 -3.26 0.65
CA GLY A 26 -10.27 -2.71 1.99
C GLY A 26 -10.18 -1.18 2.02
N ARG A 27 -9.57 -0.56 0.99
CA ARG A 27 -9.57 0.90 0.81
C ARG A 27 -10.94 1.48 0.51
N GLN A 28 -11.73 0.80 -0.32
CA GLN A 28 -13.09 1.24 -0.65
C GLN A 28 -14.08 1.00 0.50
N ASN A 29 -13.81 0.01 1.37
CA ASN A 29 -14.67 -0.37 2.48
C ASN A 29 -13.88 -0.38 3.80
N PRO A 30 -13.44 0.79 4.31
CA PRO A 30 -12.64 0.86 5.54
C PRO A 30 -13.40 0.34 6.78
N ALA A 31 -14.73 0.35 6.75
CA ALA A 31 -15.57 -0.19 7.82
C ALA A 31 -15.64 -1.74 7.84
N SER A 32 -15.26 -2.41 6.75
CA SER A 32 -15.23 -3.88 6.67
C SER A 32 -14.09 -4.44 7.53
N LEU A 33 -14.15 -5.73 7.89
CA LEU A 33 -13.07 -6.40 8.63
C LEU A 33 -11.72 -6.30 7.90
N ILE A 34 -11.75 -6.43 6.56
CA ILE A 34 -10.55 -6.31 5.71
C ILE A 34 -10.04 -4.87 5.72
N GLY A 35 -10.92 -3.87 5.58
CA GLY A 35 -10.55 -2.46 5.63
C GLY A 35 -9.97 -2.06 7.00
N ARG A 36 -10.61 -2.47 8.09
CA ARG A 36 -10.11 -2.27 9.45
C ARG A 36 -8.73 -2.89 9.65
N MET A 37 -8.51 -4.10 9.14
CA MET A 37 -7.22 -4.80 9.24
C MET A 37 -6.15 -4.15 8.35
N LEU A 38 -6.51 -3.70 7.16
CA LEU A 38 -5.62 -3.03 6.20
C LEU A 38 -5.13 -1.68 6.72
N HIS A 39 -6.02 -0.91 7.36
CA HIS A 39 -5.72 0.34 8.04
C HIS A 39 -5.21 0.15 9.48
N HIS A 40 -5.21 -1.09 9.99
CA HIS A 40 -4.66 -1.38 11.30
C HIS A 40 -3.15 -1.14 11.28
N ARG A 41 -2.61 -0.57 12.37
CA ARG A 41 -1.16 -0.32 12.53
C ARG A 41 -0.29 -1.52 12.20
N VAL A 42 -0.75 -2.72 12.54
CA VAL A 42 -0.02 -3.97 12.22
C VAL A 42 0.20 -4.12 10.72
N HIS A 43 -0.82 -3.93 9.88
CA HIS A 43 -0.66 -4.03 8.44
C HIS A 43 0.03 -2.78 7.85
N ALA A 44 -0.35 -1.58 8.30
CA ALA A 44 0.17 -0.32 7.80
C ALA A 44 1.68 -0.13 8.07
N ASP A 45 2.20 -0.59 9.22
CA ASP A 45 3.61 -0.49 9.58
C ASP A 45 4.46 -1.67 9.08
N HIS A 46 3.89 -2.89 9.00
CA HIS A 46 4.67 -4.08 8.63
C HIS A 46 4.59 -4.49 7.17
N CYS A 47 3.64 -3.99 6.38
CA CYS A 47 3.53 -4.40 4.97
C CYS A 47 4.58 -3.67 4.10
N PRO A 48 5.63 -4.35 3.60
CA PRO A 48 6.65 -3.72 2.78
C PRO A 48 6.08 -3.27 1.43
N PHE A 49 5.04 -3.94 0.92
CA PHE A 49 4.37 -3.59 -0.32
C PHE A 49 3.60 -2.29 -0.22
N TRP A 50 2.89 -2.07 0.89
CA TRP A 50 2.15 -0.84 1.15
C TRP A 50 3.07 0.38 1.23
N LYS A 51 4.20 0.23 1.94
CA LYS A 51 5.23 1.28 2.01
C LYS A 51 5.78 1.61 0.62
N ARG A 52 6.07 0.58 -0.18
CA ARG A 52 6.56 0.74 -1.56
C ARG A 52 5.51 1.33 -2.49
N GLU A 53 4.25 0.97 -2.30
CA GLU A 53 3.14 1.57 -3.05
C GLU A 53 3.09 3.08 -2.82
N ARG A 54 3.18 3.53 -1.57
CA ARG A 54 3.23 4.95 -1.22
C ARG A 54 4.45 5.67 -1.80
N GLU A 55 5.60 5.00 -1.83
CA GLU A 55 6.85 5.53 -2.42
C GLU A 55 6.80 5.61 -3.96
N VAL A 56 6.02 4.76 -4.63
CA VAL A 56 5.98 4.66 -6.11
C VAL A 56 4.79 5.37 -6.74
N TYR A 57 3.60 5.22 -6.16
CA TYR A 57 2.35 5.77 -6.69
C TYR A 57 1.97 7.09 -6.03
N GLY A 58 2.72 7.53 -5.01
CA GLY A 58 2.29 8.61 -4.11
C GLY A 58 1.09 8.15 -3.30
N THR A 59 0.81 8.80 -2.18
CA THR A 59 -0.43 8.56 -1.43
C THR A 59 -1.60 8.78 -2.39
N ALA A 60 -2.22 7.71 -2.90
CA ALA A 60 -3.42 7.82 -3.71
C ALA A 60 -4.56 8.23 -2.77
N LYS A 61 -4.66 9.55 -2.56
CA LYS A 61 -5.73 10.33 -1.92
C LYS A 61 -6.05 9.99 -0.46
N ASP A 62 -5.49 10.80 0.43
CA ASP A 62 -6.16 11.25 1.67
C ASP A 62 -6.33 12.79 1.57
N GLU A 63 -6.92 13.26 0.47
CA GLU A 63 -7.39 14.64 0.29
C GLU A 63 -8.89 14.58 -0.08
N ASP A 64 -9.73 14.75 0.92
CA ASP A 64 -11.02 15.46 0.84
C ASP A 64 -10.91 16.68 1.77
#